data_AF-A0A3B8R5W2-F1
#
_entry.id   AF-A0A3B8R5W2-F1
#
_cell.length_a   1.000
_cell.length_b   1.000
_cell.length_c   1.000
_cell.angle_alpha   90.00
_cell.angle_beta   90.00
_cell.angle_gamma   90.00
#
_symmetry.space_group_name_H-M   'P 1'
#
loop_
_entity.id
_entity.type
_entity.pdbx_description
1 polymer ?
#
loop_
_entity_poly.entity_id
_entity_poly.type
_entity_poly.pdbx_seq_one_letter_code
_entity_poly.pdbx_strand_id
1 'polypeptide(L)'
;DFAMGTGEDGRENTNDSFGLNIEWNLNDRLMLALDYHDSSAETGAIGGNGTSSLVTMASFNKVGQSLITGFDMPVMVLNLNSGGETNRPLYANDMIITGSTFGNDAAFMDIEQAKVSGTFDFTDSSSIDFGVQLTEVSNRSVSSNVQLDNWGGLTRPGDLADVVVRSSIDGQFDELSGSDHPELQTEFFSASLADLQAVGEAHYAAEGLDYATTGDCGTGY
;
A
#
# COMPACT_ATOMS: atom_id res chain seq x y z
N ASP A 1 6.84 23.84 3.07
CA ASP A 1 6.96 22.69 3.98
C ASP A 1 8.17 21.82 3.61
N PHE A 2 8.69 21.09 4.59
CA PHE A 2 9.55 19.93 4.40
C PHE A 2 8.79 18.75 5.00
N ALA A 3 8.20 17.93 4.12
CA ALA A 3 7.24 16.90 4.48
C ALA A 3 7.90 15.52 4.54
N MET A 4 7.40 14.70 5.45
CA MET A 4 7.72 13.29 5.66
C MET A 4 6.40 12.54 5.86
N GLY A 5 6.43 11.22 5.76
CA GLY A 5 5.26 10.41 6.04
C GLY A 5 5.63 9.01 6.45
N THR A 6 4.76 8.41 7.24
CA THR A 6 4.83 7.00 7.62
C THR A 6 3.58 6.32 7.09
N GLY A 7 3.78 5.20 6.41
CA GLY A 7 2.67 4.40 5.90
C GLY A 7 2.89 2.91 6.08
N GLU A 8 1.80 2.17 6.09
CA GLU A 8 1.76 0.71 6.14
C GLU A 8 0.83 0.19 5.05
N ASP A 9 1.34 -0.71 4.21
CA ASP A 9 0.59 -1.41 3.18
C ASP A 9 0.55 -2.91 3.51
N GLY A 10 -0.62 -3.52 3.40
CA GLY A 10 -0.79 -4.93 3.74
C GLY A 10 -2.04 -5.57 3.13
N ARG A 11 -1.86 -6.70 2.44
CA ARG A 11 -2.96 -7.49 1.87
C ARG A 11 -2.86 -8.97 2.19
N GLU A 12 -3.93 -9.57 2.68
CA GLU A 12 -4.09 -11.01 2.80
C GLU A 12 -4.67 -11.54 1.49
N ASN A 13 -4.13 -12.64 0.98
CA ASN A 13 -4.61 -13.28 -0.24
C ASN A 13 -4.81 -14.76 0.02
N THR A 14 -6.03 -15.24 -0.21
CA THR A 14 -6.42 -16.63 -0.02
C THR A 14 -6.88 -17.21 -1.35
N ASN A 15 -6.33 -18.37 -1.71
CA ASN A 15 -6.75 -19.11 -2.89
C ASN A 15 -7.12 -20.52 -2.46
N ASP A 16 -8.32 -20.94 -2.82
CA ASP A 16 -8.80 -22.30 -2.62
C ASP A 16 -9.15 -22.89 -3.98
N SER A 17 -8.78 -24.15 -4.19
CA SER A 17 -9.19 -24.87 -5.40
C SER A 17 -9.44 -26.33 -5.13
N PHE A 18 -10.37 -26.87 -5.89
CA PHE A 18 -10.74 -28.26 -5.91
C PHE A 18 -10.84 -28.72 -7.36
N GLY A 19 -10.25 -29.87 -7.66
CA GLY A 19 -10.30 -30.49 -8.97
C GLY A 19 -10.62 -31.97 -8.85
N LEU A 20 -11.48 -32.46 -9.74
CA LEU A 20 -11.83 -33.86 -9.90
C LEU A 20 -11.74 -34.24 -11.38
N ASN A 21 -10.91 -35.22 -11.68
CA ASN A 21 -10.83 -35.81 -13.01
C ASN A 21 -11.19 -37.30 -12.93
N ILE A 22 -12.14 -37.73 -13.77
CA ILE A 22 -12.58 -39.11 -13.90
C ILE A 22 -12.45 -39.52 -15.36
N GLU A 23 -11.67 -40.57 -15.61
CA GLU A 23 -11.57 -41.22 -16.92
C GLU A 23 -12.28 -42.57 -16.88
N TRP A 24 -13.05 -42.86 -17.93
CA TRP A 24 -13.76 -44.12 -18.09
C TRP A 24 -13.67 -44.65 -19.52
N ASN A 25 -12.97 -45.78 -19.67
CA ASN A 25 -13.01 -46.61 -20.86
C ASN A 25 -14.32 -47.43 -20.87
N LEU A 26 -15.31 -47.01 -21.65
CA LEU A 26 -16.59 -47.73 -21.80
C LEU A 26 -16.40 -49.04 -22.57
N ASN A 27 -15.46 -49.06 -23.51
CA ASN A 27 -14.98 -50.24 -24.25
C ASN A 27 -13.62 -49.93 -24.89
N ASP A 28 -13.06 -50.90 -25.64
CA ASP A 28 -11.75 -50.80 -26.30
C ASP A 28 -11.63 -49.66 -27.35
N ARG A 29 -12.73 -48.95 -27.67
CA ARG A 29 -12.79 -47.92 -28.72
C ARG A 29 -13.45 -46.62 -28.27
N LEU A 30 -13.93 -46.54 -27.03
CA LEU A 30 -14.61 -45.35 -26.51
C LEU A 30 -14.16 -45.06 -25.09
N MET A 31 -13.47 -43.93 -24.94
CA MET A 31 -13.12 -43.34 -23.66
C MET A 31 -13.97 -42.08 -23.44
N LEU A 32 -14.49 -41.90 -22.23
CA LEU A 32 -15.09 -40.67 -21.76
C LEU A 32 -14.30 -40.15 -20.57
N ALA A 33 -14.16 -38.82 -20.48
CA ALA A 33 -13.57 -38.13 -19.35
C ALA A 33 -14.51 -37.05 -18.85
N LEU A 34 -14.61 -36.93 -17.52
CA LEU A 34 -15.23 -35.82 -16.83
C LEU A 34 -14.14 -35.09 -16.06
N ASP A 35 -14.03 -33.79 -16.28
CA ASP A 35 -13.16 -32.89 -15.53
C ASP A 35 -14.03 -31.81 -14.88
N TYR A 36 -13.90 -31.65 -13.58
CA TYR A 36 -14.58 -30.61 -12.81
C TYR A 36 -13.56 -29.85 -11.98
N HIS A 37 -13.59 -28.53 -12.05
CA HIS A 37 -12.70 -27.65 -11.33
C HIS A 37 -13.50 -26.49 -10.74
N ASP A 38 -13.30 -26.24 -9.45
CA ASP A 38 -13.88 -25.12 -8.73
C ASP A 38 -12.75 -24.42 -7.96
N SER A 39 -12.66 -23.10 -8.09
CA SER A 39 -11.64 -22.32 -7.40
C SER A 39 -12.12 -20.93 -7.06
N SER A 40 -11.74 -20.48 -5.86
CA SER A 40 -12.00 -19.14 -5.36
C SER A 40 -10.69 -18.43 -5.02
N ALA A 41 -10.66 -17.11 -5.21
CA ALA A 41 -9.56 -16.24 -4.83
C ALA A 41 -10.11 -15.01 -4.12
N GLU A 42 -9.60 -14.71 -2.93
CA GLU A 42 -9.96 -13.56 -2.11
C GLU A 42 -8.73 -12.71 -1.79
N THR A 43 -8.90 -11.39 -1.79
CA THR A 43 -7.90 -10.42 -1.33
C THR A 43 -8.55 -9.33 -0.49
N GLY A 44 -7.88 -8.92 0.58
CA GLY A 44 -8.36 -7.88 1.49
C GLY A 44 -7.29 -7.38 2.45
N ALA A 45 -7.65 -6.47 3.36
CA ALA A 45 -6.74 -5.91 4.36
C ALA A 45 -6.28 -6.96 5.39
N ILE A 46 -4.99 -6.95 5.74
CA ILE A 46 -4.43 -7.82 6.81
C ILE A 46 -4.80 -7.27 8.21
N GLY A 47 -5.01 -5.96 8.34
CA GLY A 47 -5.16 -5.29 9.63
C GLY A 47 -6.13 -4.11 9.60
N GLY A 48 -6.26 -3.44 10.75
CA GLY A 48 -7.22 -2.35 10.96
C GLY A 48 -6.96 -1.09 10.14
N ASN A 49 -5.74 -0.92 9.62
CA ASN A 49 -5.33 0.26 8.85
C ASN A 49 -5.73 0.18 7.35
N GLY A 50 -6.52 -0.83 6.96
CA GLY A 50 -6.89 -1.06 5.56
C GLY A 50 -5.77 -1.74 4.76
N THR A 51 -5.85 -1.64 3.44
CA THR A 51 -4.86 -2.20 2.51
C THR A 51 -3.67 -1.27 2.27
N SER A 52 -3.85 0.02 2.54
CA SER A 52 -2.82 1.05 2.47
C SER A 52 -3.14 2.18 3.44
N SER A 53 -2.13 2.68 4.15
CA SER A 53 -2.29 3.76 5.12
C SER A 53 -1.10 4.71 5.05
N LEU A 54 -1.36 5.99 5.29
CA LEU A 54 -0.35 7.03 5.32
C LEU A 54 -0.80 8.15 6.26
N VAL A 55 0.07 8.50 7.21
CA VAL A 55 -0.02 9.75 7.94
C VAL A 55 1.23 10.57 7.63
N THR A 56 1.02 11.83 7.27
CA THR A 56 2.14 12.73 6.95
C THR A 56 2.45 13.67 8.11
N MET A 57 3.66 14.18 8.14
CA MET A 57 4.09 15.22 9.06
C MET A 57 5.05 16.15 8.34
N ALA A 58 5.07 17.42 8.72
CA ALA A 58 5.93 18.38 8.05
C ALA A 58 6.48 19.44 9.00
N SER A 59 7.63 19.98 8.63
CA SER A 59 8.11 21.27 9.14
C SER A 59 7.75 22.38 8.15
N PHE A 60 7.12 23.46 8.63
CA PHE A 60 6.80 24.62 7.80
C PHE A 60 7.92 25.67 7.74
N ASN A 61 9.11 25.35 8.24
CA ASN A 61 10.24 26.28 8.31
C ASN A 61 11.08 26.36 7.03
N LYS A 62 10.77 25.55 6.00
CA LYS A 62 11.45 25.62 4.69
C LYS A 62 11.16 26.95 3.98
N VAL A 63 12.19 27.76 3.80
CA VAL A 63 12.17 29.04 3.07
C VAL A 63 12.92 29.00 1.73
N GLY A 64 13.68 27.93 1.47
CA GLY A 64 14.38 27.74 0.20
C GLY A 64 14.71 26.28 -0.05
N GLN A 65 14.84 25.94 -1.33
CA GLN A 65 15.31 24.64 -1.78
C GLN A 65 16.11 24.81 -3.07
N SER A 66 17.15 24.01 -3.27
CA SER A 66 17.93 23.97 -4.50
C SER A 66 18.30 22.52 -4.81
N LEU A 67 18.44 22.23 -6.10
CA LEU A 67 18.88 20.93 -6.58
C LEU A 67 20.15 21.14 -7.40
N ILE A 68 21.26 20.56 -6.95
CA ILE A 68 22.53 20.60 -7.70
C ILE A 68 22.62 19.28 -8.48
N THR A 69 22.67 19.41 -9.80
CA THR A 69 22.77 18.29 -10.74
C THR A 69 24.19 18.20 -11.32
N GLY A 70 24.52 17.09 -11.99
CA GLY A 70 25.87 16.84 -12.53
C GLY A 70 26.69 15.82 -11.75
N PHE A 71 26.09 15.19 -10.73
CA PHE A 71 26.57 14.04 -10.00
C PHE A 71 25.69 12.82 -10.30
N ASP A 72 26.14 11.62 -9.91
CA ASP A 72 25.34 10.39 -10.01
C ASP A 72 24.12 10.46 -9.09
N MET A 73 24.28 11.03 -7.89
CA MET A 73 23.20 11.38 -6.98
C MET A 73 22.96 12.89 -6.99
N PRO A 74 21.78 13.38 -7.42
CA PRO A 74 21.43 14.79 -7.30
C PRO A 74 21.46 15.26 -5.84
N VAL A 75 22.03 16.44 -5.59
CA VAL A 75 22.17 17.00 -4.23
C VAL A 75 21.00 17.92 -3.94
N MET A 76 20.15 17.54 -2.99
CA MET A 76 19.09 18.39 -2.48
C MET A 76 19.63 19.27 -1.35
N VAL A 77 19.52 20.58 -1.50
CA VAL A 77 19.89 21.57 -0.48
C VAL A 77 18.62 22.23 0.04
N LEU A 78 18.41 22.20 1.36
CA LEU A 78 17.26 22.84 2.00
C LEU A 78 17.70 24.04 2.87
N ASN A 79 16.88 25.09 2.85
CA ASN A 79 16.99 26.20 3.78
C ASN A 79 15.75 26.20 4.68
N LEU A 80 15.94 25.83 5.95
CA LEU A 80 14.89 25.74 6.98
C LEU A 80 14.80 27.02 7.85
N ASN A 81 15.35 28.14 7.38
CA ASN A 81 15.49 29.36 8.15
C ASN A 81 14.28 30.32 8.10
N SER A 82 13.10 29.86 8.48
CA SER A 82 11.95 30.77 8.68
C SER A 82 12.13 31.73 9.87
N GLY A 83 13.00 31.39 10.85
CA GLY A 83 13.21 32.12 12.11
C GLY A 83 14.36 33.13 12.11
N GLY A 84 15.11 33.29 11.03
CA GLY A 84 16.29 34.17 10.93
C GLY A 84 17.62 33.57 11.42
N GLU A 85 17.62 32.35 11.98
CA GLU A 85 18.77 31.55 12.35
C GLU A 85 19.59 31.03 11.15
N THR A 86 20.84 31.46 11.02
CA THR A 86 21.77 30.87 10.03
C THR A 86 21.97 29.38 10.30
N ASN A 87 21.81 28.54 9.26
CA ASN A 87 21.96 27.08 9.32
C ASN A 87 21.06 26.40 10.38
N ARG A 88 19.81 26.85 10.49
CA ARG A 88 18.81 26.24 11.37
C ARG A 88 18.67 24.73 11.10
N PRO A 89 18.92 23.86 12.09
CA PRO A 89 18.69 22.42 11.93
C PRO A 89 17.19 22.11 11.93
N LEU A 90 16.83 20.93 11.44
CA LEU A 90 15.44 20.44 11.51
C LEU A 90 15.11 20.14 12.99
N TYR A 91 14.20 20.84 13.65
CA TYR A 91 13.84 20.56 15.05
C TYR A 91 12.60 19.67 15.17
N ALA A 92 12.60 18.76 16.15
CA ALA A 92 11.45 17.89 16.44
C ALA A 92 10.21 18.72 16.81
N ASN A 93 10.40 19.80 17.57
CA ASN A 93 9.33 20.74 17.96
C ASN A 93 8.69 21.47 16.76
N ASP A 94 9.33 21.48 15.59
CA ASP A 94 8.78 22.12 14.40
C ASP A 94 7.89 21.17 13.58
N MET A 95 7.84 19.89 13.95
CA MET A 95 7.06 18.88 13.23
C MET A 95 5.62 18.93 13.68
N ILE A 96 4.71 18.93 12.71
CA ILE A 96 3.26 18.81 12.92
C ILE A 96 2.68 17.76 11.98
N ILE A 97 1.61 17.08 12.40
CA ILE A 97 0.86 16.18 11.52
C ILE A 97 0.28 17.01 10.38
N THR A 98 0.47 16.53 9.17
CA THR A 98 -0.22 16.96 7.96
C THR A 98 -1.06 15.78 7.48
N GLY A 99 -2.01 16.00 6.57
CA GLY A 99 -3.07 15.05 6.21
C GLY A 99 -2.78 13.53 6.23
N SER A 100 -3.86 12.77 6.39
CA SER A 100 -3.83 11.30 6.40
C SER A 100 -4.63 10.74 5.24
N THR A 101 -4.26 9.56 4.76
CA THR A 101 -5.04 8.79 3.78
C THR A 101 -5.00 7.30 4.11
N PHE A 102 -6.17 6.68 4.08
CA PHE A 102 -6.39 5.27 4.36
C PHE A 102 -7.25 4.67 3.25
N GLY A 103 -6.68 3.71 2.56
CA GLY A 103 -7.31 2.97 1.48
C GLY A 103 -7.61 1.53 1.91
N ASN A 104 -8.79 1.05 1.56
CA ASN A 104 -9.17 -0.34 1.78
C ASN A 104 -9.79 -0.91 0.52
N ASP A 105 -9.10 -1.88 -0.08
CA ASP A 105 -9.56 -2.65 -1.23
C ASP A 105 -9.88 -4.08 -0.82
N ALA A 106 -10.97 -4.64 -1.35
CA ALA A 106 -11.24 -6.07 -1.27
C ALA A 106 -11.74 -6.59 -2.62
N ALA A 107 -11.30 -7.78 -3.00
CA ALA A 107 -11.78 -8.43 -4.20
C ALA A 107 -11.93 -9.94 -4.01
N PHE A 108 -12.87 -10.51 -4.74
CA PHE A 108 -13.22 -11.90 -4.69
C PHE A 108 -13.56 -12.41 -6.10
N MET A 109 -13.02 -13.57 -6.46
CA MET A 109 -13.22 -14.21 -7.76
C MET A 109 -13.51 -15.70 -7.58
N ASP A 110 -14.54 -16.19 -8.26
CA ASP A 110 -14.85 -17.62 -8.37
C ASP A 110 -14.79 -18.07 -9.84
N ILE A 111 -14.24 -19.26 -10.06
CA ILE A 111 -14.20 -19.93 -11.35
C ILE A 111 -14.68 -21.37 -11.17
N GLU A 112 -15.83 -21.69 -11.76
CA GLU A 112 -16.37 -23.04 -11.82
C GLU A 112 -16.32 -23.55 -13.27
N GLN A 113 -15.76 -24.74 -13.46
CA GLN A 113 -15.58 -25.37 -14.77
C GLN A 113 -16.01 -26.82 -14.73
N ALA A 114 -16.82 -27.21 -15.71
CA ALA A 114 -17.19 -28.60 -15.94
C ALA A 114 -16.95 -28.94 -17.41
N LYS A 115 -16.19 -29.99 -17.67
CA LYS A 115 -15.88 -30.47 -19.01
C LYS A 115 -16.20 -31.96 -19.12
N VAL A 116 -16.97 -32.31 -20.14
CA VAL A 116 -17.14 -33.69 -20.57
C VAL A 116 -16.48 -33.83 -21.92
N SER A 117 -15.56 -34.78 -22.04
CA SER A 117 -14.89 -35.09 -23.31
C SER A 117 -14.86 -36.59 -23.55
N GLY A 118 -14.58 -36.98 -24.78
CA GLY A 118 -14.36 -38.37 -25.13
C GLY A 118 -13.56 -38.53 -26.41
N THR A 119 -12.97 -39.70 -26.54
CA THR A 119 -12.25 -40.12 -27.73
C THR A 119 -12.92 -41.39 -28.24
N PHE A 120 -13.24 -41.41 -29.53
CA PHE A 120 -13.83 -42.56 -30.21
C PHE A 120 -12.97 -43.03 -31.37
N ASP A 121 -12.53 -44.28 -31.32
CA ASP A 121 -11.75 -44.94 -32.36
C ASP A 121 -12.68 -45.62 -33.37
N PHE A 122 -12.78 -45.05 -34.57
CA PHE A 122 -13.59 -45.63 -35.65
C PHE A 122 -12.83 -46.70 -36.44
N THR A 123 -11.50 -46.60 -36.52
CA THR A 123 -10.62 -47.62 -37.08
C THR A 123 -9.36 -47.72 -36.23
N ASP A 124 -8.57 -48.78 -36.45
CA ASP A 124 -7.28 -48.98 -35.76
C ASP A 124 -6.24 -47.87 -36.05
N SER A 125 -6.53 -46.98 -37.02
CA SER A 125 -5.67 -45.88 -37.41
C SER A 125 -6.33 -44.51 -37.31
N SER A 126 -7.56 -44.40 -36.79
CA SER A 126 -8.30 -43.15 -36.84
C SER A 126 -9.31 -42.97 -35.69
N SER A 127 -9.23 -41.80 -35.05
CA SER A 127 -10.00 -41.43 -33.86
C SER A 127 -10.57 -40.00 -33.95
N ILE A 128 -11.61 -39.71 -33.17
CA ILE A 128 -12.28 -38.41 -33.07
C ILE A 128 -12.36 -38.07 -31.60
N ASP A 129 -11.87 -36.88 -31.27
CA ASP A 129 -12.07 -36.24 -29.98
C ASP A 129 -13.29 -35.32 -30.04
N PHE A 130 -14.13 -35.41 -29.02
CA PHE A 130 -15.30 -34.55 -28.87
C PHE A 130 -15.48 -34.14 -27.42
N GLY A 131 -16.19 -33.04 -27.19
CA GLY A 131 -16.49 -32.61 -25.83
C GLY A 131 -17.20 -31.27 -25.77
N VAL A 132 -17.69 -30.95 -24.57
CA VAL A 132 -18.27 -29.67 -24.21
C VAL A 132 -17.69 -29.24 -22.86
N GLN A 133 -17.42 -27.93 -22.74
CA GLN A 133 -16.98 -27.33 -21.49
C GLN A 133 -17.91 -26.16 -21.16
N LEU A 134 -18.31 -26.10 -19.90
CA LEU A 134 -18.98 -24.96 -19.29
C LEU A 134 -17.99 -24.30 -18.34
N THR A 135 -18.00 -22.97 -18.32
CA THR A 135 -17.17 -22.18 -17.42
C THR A 135 -17.97 -20.98 -16.97
N GLU A 136 -18.11 -20.84 -15.66
CA GLU A 136 -18.67 -19.67 -15.01
C GLU A 136 -17.55 -18.93 -14.30
N VAL A 137 -17.57 -17.60 -14.43
CA VAL A 137 -16.60 -16.72 -13.77
C VAL A 137 -17.38 -15.61 -13.10
N SER A 138 -17.25 -15.53 -11.77
CA SER A 138 -17.78 -14.45 -10.96
C SER A 138 -16.63 -13.62 -10.43
N ASN A 139 -16.76 -12.30 -10.46
CA ASN A 139 -15.76 -11.39 -9.92
C ASN A 139 -16.45 -10.19 -9.27
N ARG A 140 -15.99 -9.82 -8.08
CA ARG A 140 -16.46 -8.65 -7.34
C ARG A 140 -15.27 -7.95 -6.71
N SER A 141 -15.22 -6.63 -6.86
CA SER A 141 -14.27 -5.75 -6.17
C SER A 141 -14.99 -4.60 -5.50
N VAL A 142 -14.52 -4.20 -4.33
CA VAL A 142 -14.97 -3.01 -3.59
C VAL A 142 -13.76 -2.24 -3.09
N SER A 143 -13.90 -0.92 -2.96
CA SER A 143 -12.85 -0.05 -2.46
C SER A 143 -13.42 1.11 -1.66
N SER A 144 -12.63 1.61 -0.72
CA SER A 144 -12.93 2.80 0.07
C SER A 144 -11.65 3.61 0.31
N ASN A 145 -11.79 4.92 0.40
CA ASN A 145 -10.71 5.85 0.70
C ASN A 145 -11.19 6.90 1.71
N VAL A 146 -10.51 6.97 2.85
CA VAL A 146 -10.75 7.97 3.89
C VAL A 146 -9.52 8.87 3.91
N GLN A 147 -9.75 10.17 3.72
CA GLN A 147 -8.67 11.16 3.69
C GLN A 147 -9.04 12.34 4.57
N LEU A 148 -8.10 12.74 5.43
CA LEU A 148 -8.20 14.00 6.17
C LEU A 148 -7.27 15.04 5.52
N ASP A 149 -7.89 16.03 4.89
CA ASP A 149 -7.19 17.06 4.10
C ASP A 149 -6.52 18.17 4.94
N ASN A 150 -5.95 17.81 6.09
CA ASN A 150 -5.26 18.73 6.99
C ASN A 150 -3.83 19.04 6.50
N TRP A 151 -3.62 19.16 5.19
CA TRP A 151 -2.32 19.39 4.56
C TRP A 151 -1.65 20.70 5.01
N GLY A 152 -2.44 21.67 5.48
CA GLY A 152 -1.96 22.92 6.07
C GLY A 152 -1.45 22.81 7.51
N GLY A 153 -1.48 21.61 8.09
CA GLY A 153 -1.16 21.35 9.49
C GLY A 153 -2.41 21.08 10.33
N LEU A 154 -2.37 19.99 11.10
CA LEU A 154 -3.38 19.65 12.11
C LEU A 154 -2.90 20.06 13.50
N THR A 155 -1.78 19.49 13.94
CA THR A 155 -1.30 19.62 15.32
C THR A 155 -0.50 20.89 15.55
N ARG A 156 -0.16 21.17 16.80
CA ARG A 156 0.66 22.33 17.19
C ARG A 156 2.15 21.95 17.23
N PRO A 157 3.06 22.92 16.98
CA PRO A 157 4.49 22.72 17.21
C PRO A 157 4.76 22.21 18.64
N GLY A 158 5.50 21.10 18.75
CA GLY A 158 5.80 20.43 20.01
C GLY A 158 4.96 19.18 20.27
N ASP A 159 3.78 19.04 19.67
CA ASP A 159 2.89 17.89 19.90
C ASP A 159 3.51 16.56 19.45
N LEU A 160 4.43 16.60 18.47
CA LEU A 160 5.11 15.42 17.92
C LEU A 160 6.48 15.15 18.53
N ALA A 161 6.98 16.02 19.41
CA ALA A 161 8.39 16.03 19.82
C ALA A 161 8.85 14.72 20.49
N ASP A 162 7.93 14.03 21.17
CA ASP A 162 8.19 12.78 21.88
C ASP A 162 8.05 11.54 20.99
N VAL A 163 7.41 11.64 19.82
CA VAL A 163 7.13 10.49 18.93
C VAL A 163 8.01 10.46 17.68
N VAL A 164 8.61 11.59 17.30
CA VAL A 164 9.49 11.66 16.13
C VAL A 164 10.93 11.25 16.47
N VAL A 165 11.51 10.43 15.60
CA VAL A 165 12.88 9.94 15.68
C VAL A 165 13.68 10.57 14.55
N ARG A 166 14.76 11.28 14.90
CA ARG A 166 15.68 11.83 13.91
C ARG A 166 16.45 10.70 13.25
N SER A 167 16.41 10.66 11.93
CA SER A 167 17.13 9.72 11.08
C SER A 167 17.96 10.49 10.04
N SER A 168 18.92 9.81 9.43
CA SER A 168 19.77 10.40 8.40
C SER A 168 20.09 9.39 7.30
N ILE A 169 20.23 9.88 6.07
CA ILE A 169 20.76 9.10 4.94
C ILE A 169 22.29 9.17 4.82
N ASP A 170 22.96 9.81 5.78
CA ASP A 170 24.43 9.89 5.83
C ASP A 170 25.04 8.47 5.76
N GLY A 171 26.05 8.30 4.90
CA GLY A 171 26.70 7.00 4.68
C GLY A 171 25.93 5.98 3.82
N GLN A 172 24.69 6.26 3.40
CA GLN A 172 23.87 5.26 2.69
C GLN A 172 24.21 5.16 1.18
N PHE A 173 24.87 6.17 0.62
CA PHE A 173 25.10 6.30 -0.82
C PHE A 173 26.56 6.56 -1.19
N ASP A 174 27.51 6.09 -0.36
CA ASP A 174 28.96 6.39 -0.46
C ASP A 174 29.60 5.96 -1.80
N GLU A 175 28.93 5.12 -2.59
CA GLU A 175 29.37 4.69 -3.92
C GLU A 175 28.99 5.69 -5.04
N LEU A 176 28.08 6.63 -4.77
CA LEU A 176 27.58 7.61 -5.74
C LEU A 176 28.27 8.95 -5.55
N SER A 177 28.72 9.57 -6.66
CA SER A 177 29.19 10.96 -6.58
C SER A 177 28.07 11.89 -6.12
N GLY A 178 28.42 12.92 -5.34
CA GLY A 178 27.47 13.86 -4.74
C GLY A 178 26.92 13.45 -3.37
N SER A 179 27.15 12.20 -2.93
CA SER A 179 26.72 11.70 -1.61
C SER A 179 27.37 12.41 -0.42
N ASP A 180 28.57 12.97 -0.60
CA ASP A 180 29.37 13.68 0.40
C ASP A 180 29.30 15.21 0.27
N HIS A 181 28.38 15.74 -0.54
CA HIS A 181 28.28 17.18 -0.74
C HIS A 181 27.90 17.88 0.58
N PRO A 182 28.64 18.92 1.02
CA PRO A 182 28.48 19.49 2.37
C PRO A 182 27.12 20.16 2.61
N GLU A 183 26.40 20.52 1.54
CA GLU A 183 25.06 21.13 1.61
C GLU A 183 23.92 20.10 1.44
N LEU A 184 24.23 18.82 1.30
CA LEU A 184 23.22 17.78 1.15
C LEU A 184 22.32 17.71 2.39
N GLN A 185 21.01 17.82 2.20
CA GLN A 185 20.03 17.52 3.24
C GLN A 185 20.03 16.01 3.49
N THR A 186 20.58 15.60 4.62
CA THR A 186 20.62 14.18 5.01
C THR A 186 19.62 13.82 6.09
N GLU A 187 19.28 14.76 6.97
CA GLU A 187 18.43 14.50 8.13
C GLU A 187 16.93 14.57 7.80
N PHE A 188 16.16 13.70 8.43
CA PHE A 188 14.69 13.70 8.39
C PHE A 188 14.14 13.14 9.70
N PHE A 189 12.83 13.28 9.91
CA PHE A 189 12.12 12.63 11.00
C PHE A 189 11.32 11.45 10.48
N SER A 190 11.29 10.37 11.27
CA SER A 190 10.36 9.25 11.14
C SER A 190 9.57 9.10 12.44
N ALA A 191 8.44 8.42 12.39
CA ALA A 191 7.62 8.05 13.55
C ALA A 191 6.87 6.76 13.22
N SER A 192 6.41 6.00 14.21
CA SER A 192 5.52 4.87 13.94
C SER A 192 4.15 5.37 13.49
N LEU A 193 3.44 4.59 12.66
CA LEU A 193 2.09 4.94 12.24
C LEU A 193 1.17 5.07 13.46
N ALA A 194 1.26 4.11 14.40
CA ALA A 194 0.49 4.08 15.63
C ALA A 194 0.69 5.34 16.51
N ASP A 195 1.92 5.84 16.64
CA ASP A 195 2.17 7.05 17.42
C ASP A 195 1.56 8.30 16.74
N LEU A 196 1.67 8.40 15.42
CA LEU A 196 1.05 9.50 14.67
C LEU A 196 -0.48 9.46 14.74
N GLN A 197 -1.07 8.25 14.65
CA GLN A 197 -2.51 8.05 14.85
C GLN A 197 -2.94 8.52 16.24
N ALA A 198 -2.25 8.06 17.29
CA ALA A 198 -2.57 8.43 18.68
C ALA A 198 -2.49 9.94 18.92
N VAL A 199 -1.48 10.63 18.38
CA VAL A 199 -1.36 12.09 18.48
C VAL A 199 -2.47 12.80 17.69
N GLY A 200 -2.80 12.33 16.48
CA GLY A 200 -3.87 12.88 15.66
C GLY A 200 -5.25 12.75 16.32
N GLU A 201 -5.58 11.57 16.82
CA GLU A 201 -6.83 11.30 17.56
C GLU A 201 -6.93 12.15 18.83
N ALA A 202 -5.85 12.23 19.62
CA ALA A 202 -5.82 13.04 20.83
C ALA A 202 -6.04 14.52 20.52
N HIS A 203 -5.49 15.03 19.42
CA HIS A 203 -5.70 16.41 18.99
C HIS A 203 -7.16 16.68 18.60
N TYR A 204 -7.78 15.80 17.80
CA TYR A 204 -9.21 15.90 17.45
C TYR A 204 -10.11 15.89 18.69
N ALA A 205 -9.83 14.97 19.63
CA ALA A 205 -10.57 14.87 20.87
C ALA A 205 -10.42 16.12 21.77
N ALA A 206 -9.21 16.68 21.85
CA ALA A 206 -8.93 17.87 22.67
C ALA A 206 -9.58 19.14 22.11
N GLU A 207 -9.60 19.29 20.78
CA GLU A 207 -10.16 20.46 20.10
C GLU A 207 -11.67 20.32 19.81
N GLY A 208 -12.25 19.14 20.06
CA GLY A 208 -13.67 18.86 19.78
C GLY A 208 -14.00 18.92 18.30
N LEU A 209 -13.06 18.51 17.45
CA LEU A 209 -13.21 18.51 16.00
C LEU A 209 -13.96 17.26 15.54
N ASP A 210 -14.85 17.43 14.57
CA ASP A 210 -15.48 16.31 13.87
C ASP A 210 -14.60 15.88 12.69
N TYR A 211 -14.46 14.57 12.48
CA TYR A 211 -13.83 14.04 11.28
C TYR A 211 -14.71 14.34 10.06
N ALA A 212 -14.12 14.93 9.01
CA ALA A 212 -14.83 15.21 7.76
C ALA A 212 -15.30 13.94 7.04
N THR A 213 -14.57 12.83 7.22
CA THR A 213 -14.91 11.50 6.71
C THR A 213 -14.32 10.46 7.66
N THR A 214 -15.09 9.42 7.98
CA THR A 214 -14.65 8.28 8.80
C THR A 214 -14.91 6.99 8.03
N GLY A 215 -13.97 6.04 8.11
CA GLY A 215 -14.20 4.68 7.61
C GLY A 215 -15.03 3.85 8.60
N ASP A 216 -15.23 2.58 8.28
CA ASP A 216 -15.93 1.62 9.16
C ASP A 216 -15.26 1.45 10.53
N CYS A 217 -13.98 1.84 10.66
CA CYS A 217 -13.22 1.82 11.91
C CYS A 217 -13.48 3.06 12.81
N GLY A 218 -14.25 4.05 12.35
CA GLY A 218 -14.76 5.16 13.17
C GLY A 218 -13.80 6.34 13.37
N THR A 219 -12.60 6.29 12.80
CA THR A 219 -11.56 7.33 12.90
C THR A 219 -11.07 7.74 11.51
N GLY A 220 -10.47 8.93 11.40
CA GLY A 220 -9.73 9.37 10.21
C GLY A 220 -8.20 9.18 10.35
N TYR A 221 -7.81 8.47 11.40
CA TYR A 221 -6.48 8.02 11.74
C TYR A 221 -6.53 6.54 12.03
#